data_AF-A0A4R2KK05-F1
#
_entry.id   AF-A0A4R2KK05-F1
#
_cell.length_a   1.000
_cell.length_b   1.000
_cell.length_c   1.000
_cell.angle_alpha   90.00
_cell.angle_beta   90.00
_cell.angle_gamma   90.00
#
_symmetry.space_group_name_H-M   'P 1'
#
loop_
_entity.id
_entity.type
_entity.pdbx_description
1 polymer ?
#
loop_
_entity_poly.entity_id
_entity_poly.type
_entity_poly.pdbx_seq_one_letter_code
_entity_poly.pdbx_strand_id
1 'polypeptide(L)'
;MALCYEELCKSPVETTKALFAFCDLPLTEATNEFLETSTTGTKGGYYSTQEDPLLAANRWRQELDSKTIEDITAVARRFASWRIVDQSPSPDSLFQDCAESTAGTG
;
A
#
# COMPACT_ATOMS: atom_id res chain seq x y z
N MET A 1 -8.36 14.31 11.50
CA MET A 1 -7.41 13.22 11.20
C MET A 1 -7.00 13.33 9.74
N ALA A 2 -5.71 13.21 9.43
CA ALA A 2 -5.22 13.13 8.05
C ALA A 2 -4.83 11.67 7.78
N LEU A 3 -5.19 11.14 6.62
CA LEU A 3 -4.92 9.77 6.22
C LEU A 3 -3.91 9.77 5.07
N CYS A 4 -2.81 9.05 5.23
CA CYS A 4 -1.85 8.79 4.18
C CYS A 4 -2.22 7.47 3.50
N TYR A 5 -2.39 7.49 2.18
CA TYR A 5 -2.80 6.31 1.42
C TYR A 5 -1.76 5.18 1.54
N GLU A 6 -0.48 5.54 1.51
CA GLU A 6 0.63 4.61 1.61
C GLU A 6 0.70 3.92 2.98
N GLU A 7 0.37 4.64 4.06
CA GLU A 7 0.31 4.05 5.40
C GLU A 7 -0.91 3.15 5.57
N LEU A 8 -2.06 3.51 4.97
CA LEU A 8 -3.21 2.62 4.87
C LEU A 8 -2.85 1.34 4.12
N CYS A 9 -2.12 1.43 3.01
CA CYS A 9 -1.71 0.26 2.23
C CYS A 9 -0.71 -0.64 2.97
N LYS A 10 0.17 -0.09 3.82
CA LYS A 10 1.11 -0.86 4.65
C LYS A 10 0.44 -1.61 5.80
N SER A 11 -0.63 -1.06 6.36
CA SER A 11 -1.31 -1.62 7.52
C SER A 11 -2.81 -1.39 7.42
N PRO A 12 -3.50 -2.02 6.46
CA PRO A 12 -4.89 -1.69 6.12
C PRO A 12 -5.86 -2.04 7.25
N VAL A 13 -5.65 -3.17 7.93
CA VAL A 13 -6.48 -3.58 9.07
C VAL A 13 -6.31 -2.62 10.25
N GLU A 14 -5.07 -2.35 10.67
CA GLU A 14 -4.80 -1.49 11.83
C GLU A 14 -5.16 -0.03 11.60
N THR A 15 -4.89 0.48 10.40
CA THR A 15 -5.30 1.84 10.02
C THR A 15 -6.82 1.95 10.00
N THR A 16 -7.52 0.96 9.45
CA THR A 16 -9.00 0.98 9.44
C THR A 16 -9.58 0.91 10.85
N LYS A 17 -9.01 0.13 11.77
CA LYS A 17 -9.41 0.14 13.19
C LYS A 17 -9.28 1.54 13.81
N ALA A 18 -8.18 2.24 13.54
CA ALA A 18 -7.99 3.62 13.99
C ALA A 18 -9.00 4.60 13.38
N LEU A 19 -9.39 4.40 12.12
CA LEU A 19 -10.44 5.19 11.45
C LEU A 19 -11.80 4.97 12.13
N PHE A 20 -12.16 3.73 12.45
CA PHE A 20 -13.42 3.41 13.15
C PHE A 20 -13.46 4.07 14.53
N ALA A 21 -12.37 3.97 15.29
CA ALA A 21 -12.25 4.63 16.59
C ALA A 21 -12.36 6.16 16.48
N PHE A 22 -11.73 6.77 15.47
CA PHE A 22 -11.84 8.22 15.24
C PHE A 22 -13.29 8.66 14.94
N CYS A 23 -14.04 7.84 14.21
CA CYS A 23 -15.43 8.12 13.85
C CYS A 23 -16.45 7.71 14.92
N ASP A 24 -16.00 7.19 16.06
CA ASP A 24 -16.86 6.62 17.12
C ASP A 24 -17.77 5.49 16.60
N LEU A 25 -17.26 4.69 15.66
CA LEU A 25 -17.96 3.55 15.06
C LEU A 25 -17.48 2.23 15.68
N PRO A 26 -18.40 1.31 16.04
CA PRO A 26 -18.01 0.02 16.56
C PRO A 26 -17.41 -0.86 15.46
N LEU A 27 -16.27 -1.50 15.75
CA LEU A 27 -15.70 -2.53 14.90
C LEU A 27 -16.44 -3.85 15.17
N THR A 28 -17.22 -4.33 14.22
CA THR A 28 -17.92 -5.62 14.34
C THR A 28 -17.07 -6.77 13.79
N GLU A 29 -17.34 -8.00 14.24
CA GLU A 29 -16.63 -9.20 13.75
C GLU A 29 -16.73 -9.32 12.22
N ALA A 30 -17.92 -9.11 11.66
CA ALA A 30 -18.15 -9.15 10.22
C ALA A 30 -17.33 -8.07 9.46
N THR A 31 -17.11 -6.91 10.08
CA THR A 31 -16.24 -5.86 9.52
C THR A 31 -14.79 -6.30 9.54
N ASN A 32 -14.32 -6.92 10.62
CA ASN A 32 -12.95 -7.40 10.73
C ASN A 32 -12.66 -8.52 9.71
N GLU A 33 -13.56 -9.51 9.61
CA GLU A 33 -13.46 -10.59 8.61
C GLU A 33 -13.44 -10.05 7.18
N PHE A 34 -14.26 -9.05 6.87
CA PHE A 34 -14.27 -8.42 5.55
C PHE A 34 -12.96 -7.69 5.25
N LEU A 35 -12.41 -6.96 6.22
CA LEU A 35 -11.14 -6.24 6.06
C LEU A 35 -9.99 -7.21 5.78
N GLU A 36 -9.91 -8.29 6.53
CA GLU A 36 -8.90 -9.33 6.30
C GLU A 36 -9.06 -9.94 4.90
N THR A 37 -10.28 -10.33 4.53
CA THR A 37 -10.54 -10.99 3.23
C THR A 37 -10.30 -10.09 2.02
N SER A 38 -10.64 -8.81 2.12
CA SER A 38 -10.54 -7.85 1.00
C SER A 38 -9.13 -7.32 0.78
N THR A 39 -8.26 -7.38 1.80
CA THR A 39 -6.91 -6.80 1.74
C THR A 39 -5.80 -7.83 1.51
N THR A 40 -6.12 -9.13 1.51
CA THR A 40 -5.18 -10.24 1.24
C THR A 40 -5.36 -10.91 -0.13
N GLY A 41 -6.28 -10.44 -0.98
CA GLY A 41 -6.63 -11.10 -2.24
C GLY A 41 -5.81 -10.62 -3.45
N THR A 42 -5.34 -11.56 -4.28
CA THR A 42 -4.61 -11.31 -5.55
C THR A 42 -5.47 -11.46 -6.82
N LYS A 43 -6.80 -11.63 -6.69
CA LYS A 43 -7.70 -11.75 -7.86
C LYS A 43 -8.04 -10.38 -8.44
N GLY A 44 -7.10 -9.85 -9.23
CA GLY A 44 -7.23 -8.58 -9.93
C GLY A 44 -8.12 -8.67 -11.18
N GLY A 45 -9.14 -7.81 -11.21
CA GLY A 45 -9.94 -7.48 -12.38
C GLY A 45 -10.22 -5.97 -12.34
N TYR A 46 -10.63 -5.35 -13.45
CA TYR A 46 -10.78 -3.88 -13.56
C TYR A 46 -11.75 -3.26 -12.52
N TYR A 47 -12.64 -4.07 -11.94
CA TYR A 47 -13.57 -3.70 -10.86
C TYR A 47 -13.39 -4.55 -9.59
N SER A 48 -12.28 -5.28 -9.47
CA SER A 48 -12.04 -6.09 -8.28
C SER A 48 -11.68 -5.18 -7.11
N THR A 49 -12.38 -5.36 -5.99
CA THR A 49 -12.04 -4.75 -4.71
C THR A 49 -11.01 -5.59 -3.93
N GLN A 50 -10.50 -6.66 -4.54
CA GLN A 50 -9.49 -7.54 -3.98
C GLN A 50 -8.18 -7.38 -4.75
N GLU A 51 -7.28 -6.56 -4.22
CA GLU A 51 -5.92 -6.37 -4.73
C GLU A 51 -4.98 -6.17 -3.54
N ASP A 52 -3.71 -6.53 -3.70
CA ASP A 52 -2.66 -6.20 -2.74
C ASP A 52 -2.47 -4.67 -2.71
N PRO A 53 -2.84 -4.00 -1.61
CA PRO A 53 -2.82 -2.54 -1.55
C PRO A 53 -1.38 -1.99 -1.57
N LEU A 54 -0.39 -2.75 -1.12
CA LEU A 54 1.02 -2.36 -1.16
C LEU A 54 1.58 -2.43 -2.59
N LEU A 55 1.19 -3.46 -3.34
CA LEU A 55 1.52 -3.58 -4.76
C LEU A 55 0.88 -2.46 -5.57
N ALA A 56 -0.42 -2.19 -5.35
CA ALA A 56 -1.14 -1.12 -6.02
C ALA A 56 -0.50 0.26 -5.79
N ALA A 57 -0.12 0.56 -4.53
CA ALA A 57 0.54 1.82 -4.18
C ALA A 57 1.93 1.99 -4.82
N ASN A 58 2.62 0.90 -5.14
CA ASN A 58 4.00 0.93 -5.65
C ASN A 58 4.11 0.57 -7.15
N ARG A 59 3.01 0.32 -7.86
CA ARG A 59 3.01 -0.10 -9.27
C ARG A 59 3.79 0.85 -10.20
N TRP A 60 3.72 2.15 -9.96
CA TRP A 60 4.44 3.17 -10.73
C TRP A 60 5.96 2.95 -10.77
N ARG A 61 6.54 2.26 -9.78
CA ARG A 61 7.97 1.95 -9.72
C ARG A 61 8.39 0.88 -10.73
N GLN A 62 7.44 0.06 -11.21
CA GLN A 62 7.67 -0.98 -12.22
C GLN A 62 7.33 -0.50 -13.63
N GLU A 63 6.39 0.45 -13.75
CA GLU A 63 5.91 0.96 -15.03
C GLU A 63 6.76 2.12 -15.59
N LEU A 64 7.45 2.86 -14.72
CA LEU A 64 8.27 4.00 -15.09
C LEU A 64 9.76 3.62 -15.06
N ASP A 65 10.52 4.15 -16.03
CA ASP A 65 11.96 4.00 -16.05
C ASP A 65 12.63 4.91 -14.99
N SER A 66 13.85 4.55 -14.59
CA SER A 66 14.59 5.24 -13.53
C SER A 66 14.83 6.72 -13.82
N LYS A 67 15.01 7.10 -15.08
CA LYS A 67 15.24 8.50 -15.47
C LYS A 67 13.95 9.31 -15.27
N THR A 68 12.82 8.77 -15.70
CA THR A 68 11.51 9.40 -15.48
C THR A 68 11.21 9.57 -13.98
N ILE A 69 11.53 8.56 -13.16
CA ILE A 69 11.38 8.64 -11.70
C ILE A 69 12.26 9.75 -11.11
N GLU A 70 13.51 9.84 -11.52
CA GLU A 70 14.45 10.89 -11.07
C GLU A 70 13.95 12.29 -11.46
N ASP A 71 13.51 12.47 -12.70
CA ASP A 71 13.03 13.75 -13.22
C ASP A 71 11.78 14.22 -12.45
N ILE A 72 10.81 13.33 -12.23
CA ILE A 72 9.62 13.62 -11.43
C ILE A 72 9.99 13.95 -9.99
N THR A 73 10.90 13.18 -9.39
CA THR A 73 11.33 13.38 -8.00
C THR A 73 12.04 14.73 -7.83
N ALA A 74 12.87 15.13 -8.81
CA ALA A 74 13.56 16.41 -8.81
C ALA A 74 12.57 17.59 -8.84
N VAL A 75 11.46 17.46 -9.58
CA VAL A 75 10.37 18.44 -9.58
C VAL A 75 9.59 18.41 -8.27
N ALA A 76 9.20 17.23 -7.80
CA ALA A 76 8.39 17.05 -6.60
C ALA A 76 9.06 17.62 -5.33
N ARG A 77 10.37 17.43 -5.18
CA ARG A 77 11.17 17.96 -4.06
C ARG A 77 11.14 19.49 -3.92
N ARG A 78 10.74 20.22 -4.97
CA ARG A 78 10.63 21.68 -4.95
C ARG A 78 9.39 22.17 -4.20
N PHE A 79 8.43 21.28 -3.97
CA PHE A 79 7.19 21.59 -3.27
C PHE A 79 7.29 21.18 -1.80
N ALA A 80 6.86 22.08 -0.90
CA ALA A 80 6.88 21.82 0.55
C ALA A 80 6.05 20.59 0.97
N SER A 81 5.09 20.18 0.14
CA SER A 81 4.26 18.98 0.33
C SER A 81 5.05 17.68 0.23
N TRP A 82 6.20 17.64 -0.46
CA TRP A 82 7.04 16.44 -0.56
C TRP A 82 7.61 15.99 0.79
N ARG A 83 7.79 16.92 1.75
CA ARG A 83 8.31 16.63 3.10
C ARG A 83 7.43 15.68 3.91
N ILE A 84 6.19 15.44 3.48
CA ILE A 84 5.23 14.56 4.16
C ILE A 84 5.40 13.09 3.69
N VAL A 85 5.99 12.84 2.52
CA VAL A 85 6.00 11.51 1.85
C VAL A 85 7.31 10.72 2.07
N ASP A 86 8.41 11.40 2.44
CA ASP A 86 9.79 10.83 2.46
C ASP A 86 10.12 9.89 3.65
N GLN A 87 9.13 9.49 4.47
CA GLN A 87 9.37 8.60 5.64
C GLN A 87 9.16 7.11 5.37
N SER A 88 8.98 6.69 4.11
CA SER A 88 8.82 5.27 3.79
C SER A 88 10.19 4.56 3.68
N PRO A 89 10.41 3.42 4.37
CA PRO A 89 11.68 2.68 4.30
C PRO A 89 11.99 2.18 2.89
N SER A 90 13.29 2.05 2.60
CA SER A 90 13.84 1.63 1.30
C SER A 90 13.46 0.19 0.94
N PRO A 91 13.20 -0.10 -0.36
CA PRO A 91 12.59 -1.35 -0.83
C PRO A 91 13.48 -2.60 -0.87
N ASP A 92 14.78 -2.49 -0.58
CA ASP A 92 15.71 -3.63 -0.77
C ASP A 92 15.41 -4.84 0.13
N SER A 93 14.66 -4.68 1.22
CA SER A 93 14.37 -5.77 2.15
C SER A 93 13.03 -6.50 1.94
N LEU A 94 12.12 -5.98 1.10
CA LEU A 94 10.74 -6.49 1.00
C LEU A 94 10.48 -7.33 -0.25
N PHE A 95 11.28 -7.15 -1.30
CA PHE A 95 11.12 -7.91 -2.55
C PHE A 95 11.89 -9.22 -2.59
N GLN A 96 12.77 -9.48 -1.60
CA GLN A 96 13.50 -10.73 -1.50
C GLN A 96 12.58 -11.90 -1.08
N ASP A 97 11.55 -11.62 -0.28
CA ASP A 97 10.59 -12.64 0.19
C ASP A 97 9.59 -13.06 -0.91
N CYS A 98 9.21 -12.18 -1.84
CA CYS A 98 8.31 -12.54 -2.94
C CYS A 98 8.99 -13.42 -4.00
N ALA A 99 10.31 -13.31 -4.17
CA ALA A 99 11.05 -14.10 -5.15
C ALA A 99 11.26 -15.57 -4.71
N GLU A 100 11.27 -15.85 -3.39
CA GLU A 100 11.49 -17.21 -2.87
C GLU A 100 10.22 -18.05 -2.80
N SER A 101 9.02 -17.45 -2.80
CA SER A 101 7.75 -18.19 -2.70
C SER A 101 7.28 -18.82 -4.02
N THR A 102 7.93 -18.59 -5.17
CA THR A 102 7.53 -19.17 -6.47
C THR A 102 8.39 -20.35 -6.94
N ALA A 103 9.38 -20.79 -6.14
CA ALA A 103 10.31 -21.86 -6.52
C ALA A 103 10.10 -23.20 -5.77
N GLY A 104 8.87 -23.53 -5.36
CA GLY A 104 8.61 -24.77 -4.66
C GLY A 104 7.18 -25.25 -4.76
N THR A 105 6.77 -25.79 -5.91
CA THR A 105 5.85 -26.94 -6.03
C THR A 105 5.80 -27.35 -7.51
N GLY A 106 6.29 -28.56 -7.83
CA GLY A 106 6.05 -29.23 -9.11
C GLY A 106 7.31 -29.72 -9.81
#